data_AF-A0A2V9XZ78-F1
#
_entry.id   AF-A0A2V9XZ78-F1
#
_cell.length_a   1.000
_cell.length_b   1.000
_cell.length_c   1.000
_cell.angle_alpha   90.00
_cell.angle_beta   90.00
_cell.angle_gamma   90.00
#
_symmetry.space_group_name_H-M   'P 1'
#
loop_
_entity.id
_entity.type
_entity.pdbx_description
1 polymer ?
#
loop_
_entity_poly.entity_id
_entity_poly.type
_entity_poly.pdbx_seq_one_letter_code
_entity_poly.pdbx_strand_id
1 'polypeptide(L)'
;MLPSSGVSSVPQFAPAAYSVTAVFLWGASDFAGGYGSRRANAFVLTAFSHICALALMLAIAFTQHGTFPNRASIFWAVAAGVIGGFSIAIFYRALASGHMGLAA
;
A
#
# COMPACT_ATOMS: atom_id res chain seq x y z
N MET A 1 -33.47 17.31 30.33
CA MET A 1 -32.48 16.36 30.87
C MET A 1 -32.39 15.21 29.88
N LEU A 2 -31.49 15.30 28.89
CA LEU A 2 -31.31 14.25 27.87
C LEU A 2 -30.43 13.14 28.46
N PRO A 3 -30.81 11.86 28.33
CA PRO A 3 -29.98 10.75 28.79
C PRO A 3 -28.69 10.71 27.98
N SER A 4 -27.55 10.79 28.66
CA SER A 4 -26.26 10.46 28.07
C SER A 4 -26.26 8.98 27.70
N SER A 5 -26.67 8.67 26.48
CA SER A 5 -26.60 7.34 25.89
C SER A 5 -25.16 6.85 25.98
N GLY A 6 -24.98 5.73 26.69
CA GLY A 6 -23.69 5.10 26.94
C GLY A 6 -22.89 4.95 25.65
N VAL A 7 -21.84 5.76 25.53
CA VAL A 7 -20.74 5.47 24.62
C VAL A 7 -20.07 4.23 25.23
N SER A 8 -20.41 3.06 24.69
CA SER A 8 -19.63 1.85 24.96
C SER A 8 -18.20 2.15 24.55
N SER A 9 -17.29 2.25 25.52
CA SER A 9 -15.86 2.31 25.32
C SER A 9 -15.39 0.95 24.80
N VAL A 10 -15.71 0.68 23.53
CA VAL A 10 -15.25 -0.52 22.83
C VAL A 10 -13.71 -0.49 22.90
N PRO A 11 -13.06 -1.54 23.43
CA PRO A 11 -11.61 -1.55 23.58
C PRO A 11 -10.95 -1.39 22.20
N GLN A 12 -10.24 -0.28 22.02
CA GLN A 12 -9.68 0.17 20.73
C GLN A 12 -8.29 -0.42 20.44
N PHE A 13 -7.87 -1.46 21.17
CA PHE A 13 -6.51 -2.01 21.09
C PHE A 13 -6.19 -2.60 19.72
N ALA A 14 -7.14 -3.30 19.09
CA ALA A 14 -6.91 -3.88 17.76
C ALA A 14 -6.73 -2.80 16.67
N PRO A 15 -7.63 -1.81 16.52
CA PRO A 15 -7.41 -0.67 15.61
C PRO A 15 -6.10 0.08 15.89
N ALA A 16 -5.75 0.28 17.16
CA ALA A 16 -4.52 0.96 17.56
C ALA A 16 -3.28 0.16 17.15
N ALA A 17 -3.27 -1.15 17.38
CA ALA A 17 -2.18 -2.03 16.95
C ALA A 17 -2.01 -2.05 15.43
N TYR A 18 -3.11 -2.11 14.67
CA TYR A 18 -3.07 -2.01 13.21
C TYR A 18 -2.52 -0.66 12.74
N SER A 19 -2.94 0.43 13.37
CA SER A 19 -2.47 1.78 13.02
C SER A 19 -0.97 1.95 13.25
N VAL A 20 -0.47 1.49 14.40
CA VAL A 20 0.96 1.54 14.72
C VAL A 20 1.75 0.68 13.73
N THR A 21 1.27 -0.54 13.46
CA THR A 21 1.93 -1.44 12.50
C THR A 21 1.94 -0.84 11.09
N ALA A 22 0.83 -0.22 10.66
CA ALA A 22 0.72 0.43 9.37
C ALA A 22 1.73 1.59 9.23
N VAL A 23 1.84 2.45 10.25
CA VAL A 23 2.81 3.57 10.25
C VAL A 23 4.25 3.07 10.17
N PHE A 24 4.59 2.01 10.92
CA PHE A 24 5.92 1.40 10.85
C PHE A 24 6.22 0.81 9.47
N LEU A 25 5.28 0.06 8.89
CA LEU A 25 5.43 -0.56 7.57
C LEU A 25 5.57 0.49 6.47
N TRP A 26 4.74 1.52 6.49
CA TRP A 26 4.80 2.63 5.53
C TRP A 26 6.15 3.34 5.64
N GLY A 27 6.52 3.83 6.82
CA GLY A 27 7.78 4.53 7.01
C GLY A 27 9.00 3.70 6.59
N ALA A 28 9.06 2.41 7.00
CA ALA A 28 10.13 1.52 6.59
C ALA A 28 10.18 1.32 5.06
N SER A 29 9.03 1.21 4.40
CA SER A 29 8.94 1.06 2.95
C SER A 29 9.36 2.32 2.19
N ASP A 30 9.04 3.52 2.69
CA ASP A 30 9.45 4.80 2.13
C ASP A 30 10.97 4.98 2.23
N PHE A 31 11.55 4.65 3.39
CA PHE A 31 13.00 4.68 3.59
C PHE A 31 13.73 3.67 2.69
N ALA A 32 13.26 2.42 2.64
CA ALA A 32 13.87 1.37 1.82
C ALA A 32 13.76 1.68 0.33
N GLY A 33 12.61 2.19 -0.12
CA GLY A 33 12.36 2.58 -1.50
C GLY A 33 13.18 3.81 -1.92
N GLY A 34 13.31 4.81 -1.05
CA GLY A 34 14.19 5.96 -1.27
C GLY A 34 15.68 5.57 -1.30
N TYR A 35 16.11 4.66 -0.43
CA TYR A 35 17.50 4.16 -0.42
C TYR A 35 17.80 3.32 -1.67
N GLY A 36 16.85 2.48 -2.09
CA GLY A 36 16.94 1.65 -3.29
C GLY A 36 16.96 2.46 -4.59
N SER A 37 16.17 3.53 -4.69
CA SER A 37 16.10 4.37 -5.89
C SER A 37 17.38 5.19 -6.13
N ARG A 38 18.19 5.43 -5.10
CA ARG A 38 19.52 6.05 -5.22
C ARG A 38 20.60 5.11 -5.74
N ARG A 39 20.48 3.79 -5.55
CA ARG A 39 21.54 2.81 -5.90
C ARG A 39 21.21 1.94 -7.12
N ALA A 40 19.95 1.82 -7.48
CA ALA A 40 19.50 1.02 -8.61
C ALA A 40 18.43 1.76 -9.43
N ASN A 41 18.35 1.45 -10.72
CA ASN A 41 17.39 2.05 -11.65
C ASN A 41 15.97 1.90 -11.08
N ALA A 42 15.33 3.01 -10.70
CA ALA A 42 14.02 3.03 -10.03
C ALA A 42 12.94 2.24 -10.78
N PHE A 43 13.09 2.10 -12.10
CA PHE A 43 12.22 1.30 -12.94
C PHE A 43 12.30 -0.20 -12.64
N VAL A 44 13.51 -0.72 -12.39
CA VAL A 44 13.75 -2.14 -12.08
C VAL A 44 13.23 -2.49 -10.68
N LEU A 45 13.45 -1.61 -9.70
CA LEU A 45 12.90 -1.79 -8.35
C LEU A 45 11.36 -1.82 -8.39
N THR A 46 10.75 -0.88 -9.11
CA THR A 46 9.29 -0.79 -9.21
C THR A 46 8.70 -2.01 -9.92
N ALA A 47 9.35 -2.47 -11.00
CA ALA A 47 8.95 -3.67 -11.72
C ALA A 47 9.05 -4.93 -10.82
N PHE A 48 10.15 -5.07 -10.08
CA PHE A 48 10.34 -6.20 -9.15
C PHE A 48 9.30 -6.19 -8.03
N SER A 49 9.03 -5.02 -7.44
CA SER A 49 7.98 -4.86 -6.43
C SER A 49 6.60 -5.21 -6.98
N HIS A 50 6.27 -4.82 -8.21
CA HIS A 50 5.02 -5.22 -8.87
C HIS A 50 4.93 -6.72 -9.11
N ILE A 51 6.03 -7.38 -9.51
CA ILE A 51 6.07 -8.83 -9.70
C ILE A 51 5.83 -9.55 -8.36
N CYS A 52 6.50 -9.13 -7.29
CA CYS A 52 6.30 -9.68 -5.95
C CYS A 52 4.87 -9.45 -5.46
N ALA A 53 4.32 -8.24 -5.65
CA ALA A 53 2.94 -7.92 -5.28
C ALA A 53 1.94 -8.77 -6.05
N LEU A 54 2.15 -8.96 -7.36
CA LEU A 54 1.29 -9.78 -8.22
C LEU A 54 1.36 -11.26 -7.80
N ALA A 55 2.56 -11.79 -7.53
CA ALA A 55 2.74 -13.15 -7.03
C ALA A 55 2.04 -13.38 -5.69
N LEU A 56 2.17 -12.43 -4.75
CA LEU A 56 1.49 -12.49 -3.45
C LEU A 56 -0.04 -12.44 -3.60
N MET A 57 -0.56 -11.51 -4.40
CA MET A 57 -2.00 -11.40 -4.69
C MET A 57 -2.54 -12.69 -5.33
N LEU A 58 -1.80 -13.27 -6.27
CA LEU A 58 -2.16 -14.52 -6.94
C LEU A 58 -2.22 -15.69 -5.94
N ALA A 59 -1.23 -15.78 -5.04
CA ALA A 59 -1.22 -16.79 -3.98
C ALA A 59 -2.42 -16.67 -3.03
N ILE A 60 -2.79 -15.45 -2.64
CA ILE A 60 -3.99 -15.19 -1.82
C ILE A 60 -5.27 -15.54 -2.60
N ALA A 61 -5.34 -15.19 -3.89
CA ALA A 61 -6.49 -15.52 -4.72
C ALA A 61 -6.70 -17.04 -4.84
N PHE A 62 -5.61 -17.82 -4.91
CA PHE A 62 -5.69 -19.28 -4.92
C PHE A 62 -6.18 -19.87 -3.60
N THR A 63 -5.83 -19.27 -2.45
CA THR A 63 -6.30 -19.77 -1.15
C THR A 63 -7.74 -19.38 -0.85
N GLN A 64 -8.24 -18.27 -1.42
CA GLN A 64 -9.57 -17.75 -1.12
C GLN A 64 -10.73 -18.40 -1.88
N HIS A 65 -10.49 -19.27 -2.88
CA HIS A 65 -11.54 -19.98 -3.66
C HIS A 65 -12.77 -19.12 -4.01
N GLY A 66 -12.54 -17.84 -4.36
CA GLY A 66 -13.60 -16.86 -4.58
C GLY A 66 -14.33 -17.08 -5.90
N THR A 67 -15.61 -16.71 -5.95
CA THR A 67 -16.37 -16.62 -7.21
C THR A 67 -15.75 -15.61 -8.15
N PHE A 68 -15.78 -15.92 -9.46
CA PHE A 68 -15.17 -15.07 -10.47
C PHE A 68 -15.75 -13.65 -10.45
N PRO A 69 -14.91 -12.59 -10.39
CA PRO A 69 -15.38 -11.23 -10.27
C PRO A 69 -16.17 -10.77 -11.52
N ASN A 70 -17.16 -9.91 -11.30
CA ASN A 70 -17.96 -9.31 -12.37
C ASN A 70 -17.07 -8.44 -13.29
N ARG A 71 -17.44 -8.32 -14.57
CA ARG A 71 -16.72 -7.54 -15.60
C ARG A 71 -16.44 -6.09 -15.17
N ALA A 72 -17.39 -5.46 -14.47
CA ALA A 72 -17.23 -4.11 -13.94
C ALA A 72 -16.12 -4.04 -12.88
N SER A 73 -16.06 -5.03 -11.97
CA SER A 73 -15.02 -5.12 -10.94
C SER A 73 -13.64 -5.34 -11.55
N ILE A 74 -13.55 -6.12 -12.63
CA ILE A 74 -12.30 -6.31 -13.37
C ILE A 74 -11.82 -5.00 -13.98
N PHE A 75 -12.73 -4.24 -14.62
CA PHE A 75 -12.37 -2.94 -15.20
C PHE A 75 -11.84 -1.97 -14.14
N TRP A 76 -12.52 -1.87 -13.00
CA TRP A 76 -12.08 -1.03 -11.88
C TRP A 76 -10.76 -1.51 -11.28
N ALA A 77 -10.54 -2.82 -11.17
CA ALA A 77 -9.28 -3.37 -10.67
C ALA A 77 -8.10 -3.03 -11.60
N VAL A 78 -8.30 -3.14 -12.92
CA VAL A 78 -7.28 -2.76 -13.91
C VAL A 78 -7.01 -1.25 -13.86
N ALA A 79 -8.06 -0.42 -13.85
CA ALA A 79 -7.90 1.03 -13.77
C ALA A 79 -7.18 1.47 -12.48
N ALA A 80 -7.57 0.92 -11.34
CA ALA A 80 -6.92 1.19 -10.05
C ALA A 80 -5.46 0.72 -10.03
N GLY A 81 -5.17 -0.45 -10.61
CA GLY A 81 -3.81 -0.97 -10.73
C GLY A 81 -2.90 -0.10 -11.59
N VAL A 82 -3.38 0.35 -12.76
CA VAL A 82 -2.64 1.26 -13.65
C VAL A 82 -2.34 2.58 -12.95
N ILE A 83 -3.35 3.21 -12.35
CA ILE A 83 -3.18 4.49 -11.64
C ILE A 83 -2.22 4.34 -10.45
N GLY A 84 -2.37 3.28 -9.66
CA GLY A 84 -1.51 3.00 -8.52
C GLY A 84 -0.05 2.75 -8.93
N GLY A 85 0.17 1.97 -9.99
CA GLY A 85 1.50 1.70 -10.54
C GLY A 85 2.18 2.96 -11.09
N PHE A 86 1.45 3.81 -11.81
CA PHE A 86 1.99 5.10 -12.27
C PHE A 86 2.32 6.05 -11.12
N SER A 87 1.45 6.14 -10.10
CA SER A 87 1.70 6.95 -8.92
C SER A 87 2.97 6.52 -8.17
N ILE A 88 3.19 5.21 -7.98
CA ILE A 88 4.38 4.72 -7.27
C ILE A 88 5.67 5.02 -8.05
N ALA A 89 5.63 4.92 -9.38
CA ALA A 89 6.77 5.22 -10.24
C ALA A 89 7.15 6.72 -10.18
N ILE A 90 6.15 7.61 -10.19
CA ILE A 90 6.35 9.06 -10.04
C ILE A 90 6.87 9.37 -8.63
N PHE A 91 6.29 8.75 -7.60
CA PHE A 91 6.67 8.94 -6.21
C PHE A 91 8.12 8.54 -5.93
N TYR A 92 8.55 7.34 -6.35
CA TYR A 92 9.94 6.90 -6.18
C TYR A 92 10.92 7.75 -6.99
N ARG A 93 10.52 8.24 -8.17
CA ARG A 93 11.33 9.19 -8.95
C ARG A 93 11.46 10.55 -8.24
N ALA A 94 10.41 11.03 -7.57
CA ALA A 94 10.47 12.25 -6.76
C ALA A 94 11.39 12.09 -5.54
N LEU A 95 11.28 10.96 -4.82
CA LEU A 95 12.18 10.61 -3.70
C LEU A 95 13.65 10.51 -4.14
N ALA A 96 13.91 9.97 -5.33
CA ALA A 96 15.26 9.89 -5.89
C ALA A 96 15.85 11.27 -6.25
N SER A 97 14.99 12.23 -6.64
CA SER A 97 15.39 13.55 -7.13
C SER A 97 15.52 14.61 -6.02
N GLY A 98 14.92 14.39 -4.85
CA GLY A 98 14.97 15.30 -3.68
C GLY A 98 16.00 14.89 -2.62
N HIS A 99 16.40 15.83 -1.76
CA HIS A 99 17.06 15.49 -0.50
C HIS A 99 16.04 14.70 0.34
N MET A 100 16.35 13.44 0.65
CA MET A 100 15.47 12.44 1.29
C MET A 100 14.63 12.91 2.49
N GLY A 101 14.97 14.03 3.13
CA GLY A 101 14.22 14.58 4.27
C GLY A 101 13.02 15.48 3.94
N LEU A 102 12.78 15.87 2.67
CA LEU A 102 11.66 16.75 2.30
C LEU A 102 10.46 16.04 1.66
N ALA A 103 10.62 14.78 1.24
CA ALA A 103 9.61 14.04 0.47
C ALA A 103 8.94 12.90 1.24
N ALA A 104 9.38 12.64 2.48
CA ALA A 104 8.82 11.63 3.39
C ALA A 104 7.88 12.29 4.42
#